data_AF-A0A9N8PE35-F1
#
_entry.id   AF-A0A9N8PE35-F1
#
_cell.length_a   1.000
_cell.length_b   1.000
_cell.length_c   1.000
_cell.angle_alpha   90.00
_cell.angle_beta   90.00
_cell.angle_gamma   90.00
#
_symmetry.space_group_name_H-M   'P 1'
#
loop_
_entity.id
_entity.type
_entity.pdbx_description
1 polymer ?
#
loop_
_entity_poly.entity_id
_entity_poly.type
_entity_poly.pdbx_seq_one_letter_code
_entity_poly.pdbx_strand_id
1 'polypeptide(L)'
;MWIWTPVVRFFASTQDTPVDKGRRLQVQASRRIYAFGLFAATLTHIGAICISLLATISPHLFAKNVALSLRPSNLFMPVWPTTALKVATLEQGAHIFLQWDMLIMFCTFLIWTFWARGHVESSLLRKVLVTVRGLGYCVLVGPIGASLLAMWERDEMLFEEACEETASGKRMES
;
A
#
# COMPACT_ATOMS: atom_id res chain seq x y z
N MET A 1 16.00 -17.00 -11.04
CA MET A 1 14.67 -17.42 -10.52
C MET A 1 14.81 -18.37 -9.31
N TRP A 2 15.66 -18.06 -8.31
CA TRP A 2 15.98 -18.98 -7.20
C TRP A 2 16.20 -18.31 -5.82
N ILE A 3 15.99 -16.99 -5.71
CA ILE A 3 16.26 -16.24 -4.46
C ILE A 3 15.00 -16.04 -3.61
N TRP A 4 13.81 -16.20 -4.21
CA TRP A 4 12.53 -15.98 -3.51
C TRP A 4 12.01 -17.21 -2.77
N THR A 5 12.43 -18.41 -3.14
CA THR A 5 12.04 -19.66 -2.47
C THR A 5 12.39 -19.73 -0.97
N PRO A 6 13.56 -19.29 -0.49
CA PRO A 6 13.84 -19.27 0.94
C PRO A 6 13.00 -18.24 1.71
N VAL A 7 12.71 -17.08 1.11
CA VAL A 7 11.85 -16.05 1.71
C VAL A 7 10.42 -16.58 1.84
N VAL A 8 9.87 -17.17 0.77
CA VAL A 8 8.54 -17.79 0.79
C VAL A 8 8.48 -18.95 1.79
N ARG A 9 9.53 -19.77 1.91
CA ARG A 9 9.59 -20.87 2.88
C ARG A 9 9.74 -20.39 4.33
N PHE A 10 10.41 -19.27 4.57
CA PHE A 10 10.46 -18.65 5.91
C PHE A 10 9.07 -18.17 6.34
N PHE A 11 8.29 -17.59 5.42
CA PHE A 11 6.90 -17.21 5.69
C PHE A 11 5.93 -18.41 5.72
N ALA A 12 6.21 -19.48 4.97
CA ALA A 12 5.39 -20.69 4.88
C ALA A 12 5.78 -21.80 5.87
N SER A 13 6.71 -21.54 6.80
CA SER A 13 7.04 -22.48 7.88
C SER A 13 5.96 -22.44 8.97
N THR A 14 4.77 -22.93 8.61
CA THR A 14 3.80 -23.38 9.60
C THR A 14 4.27 -24.76 10.08
N GLN A 15 5.03 -24.76 11.16
CA GLN A 15 5.26 -25.94 11.98
C GLN A 15 3.91 -26.56 12.37
N ASP A 16 3.81 -27.90 12.41
CA ASP A 16 2.63 -28.67 12.82
C ASP A 16 2.13 -28.23 14.20
N THR A 17 1.31 -27.19 14.19
CA THR A 17 0.62 -26.64 15.34
C THR A 17 -0.84 -27.05 15.15
N PRO A 18 -1.56 -27.41 16.23
CA PRO A 18 -2.99 -27.74 16.10
C PRO A 18 -3.68 -26.63 15.30
N VAL A 19 -4.52 -26.99 14.32
CA VAL A 19 -5.04 -26.10 13.26
C VAL A 19 -5.52 -24.75 13.82
N ASP A 20 -6.18 -24.76 14.97
CA ASP A 20 -6.65 -23.56 15.67
C ASP A 20 -5.51 -22.64 16.19
N LYS A 21 -4.40 -23.22 16.68
CA LYS A 21 -3.23 -22.48 17.16
C LYS A 21 -2.41 -21.92 15.99
N GLY A 22 -2.22 -22.70 14.93
CA GLY A 22 -1.53 -22.26 13.71
C GLY A 22 -2.23 -21.08 13.04
N ARG A 23 -3.56 -21.15 12.90
CA ARG A 23 -4.39 -20.06 12.36
C ARG A 23 -4.28 -18.77 13.18
N ARG A 24 -4.34 -18.85 14.51
CA ARG A 24 -4.21 -17.68 15.39
C ARG A 24 -2.84 -17.00 15.26
N LEU A 25 -1.78 -17.79 15.17
CA LEU A 25 -0.42 -17.28 14.95
C LEU A 25 -0.31 -16.60 13.58
N GLN A 26 -0.89 -17.19 12.54
CA GLN A 26 -0.92 -16.60 11.19
C GLN A 26 -1.65 -15.25 11.18
N VAL A 27 -2.84 -15.14 11.78
CA VAL A 27 -3.59 -13.87 11.88
C VAL A 27 -2.76 -12.81 12.60
N GLN A 28 -2.15 -13.16 13.74
CA GLN A 28 -1.30 -12.24 14.49
C GLN A 28 -0.07 -11.79 13.69
N ALA A 29 0.56 -12.71 12.95
CA ALA A 29 1.68 -12.39 12.08
C ALA A 29 1.25 -11.43 10.95
N SER A 30 0.12 -11.70 10.29
CA SER A 30 -0.43 -10.82 9.25
C SER A 30 -0.72 -9.42 9.79
N ARG A 31 -1.34 -9.28 10.96
CA ARG A 31 -1.58 -7.97 11.59
C ARG A 31 -0.27 -7.20 11.86
N ARG A 32 0.80 -7.89 12.29
CA ARG A 32 2.12 -7.27 12.48
C ARG A 32 2.74 -6.82 11.17
N ILE A 33 2.63 -7.62 10.11
CA ILE A 33 3.12 -7.28 8.77
C ILE A 33 2.37 -6.05 8.24
N TYR A 34 1.05 -6.01 8.39
CA TYR A 34 0.24 -4.86 8.00
C TYR A 34 0.59 -3.61 8.80
N ALA A 35 0.71 -3.71 10.13
CA ALA A 35 1.10 -2.58 10.97
C ALA A 35 2.49 -2.02 10.59
N PHE A 36 3.46 -2.91 10.37
CA PHE A 36 4.82 -2.52 9.94
C PHE A 36 4.80 -1.86 8.56
N GLY A 37 4.14 -2.48 7.58
CA GLY A 37 4.02 -1.94 6.22
C GLY A 37 3.33 -0.59 6.21
N LEU A 38 2.27 -0.42 7.01
CA LEU A 38 1.55 0.83 7.15
C LEU A 38 2.44 1.91 7.78
N PHE A 39 3.19 1.58 8.84
CA PHE A 39 4.13 2.51 9.46
C PHE A 39 5.20 2.97 8.46
N ALA A 40 5.82 2.04 7.74
CA ALA A 40 6.85 2.35 6.74
C ALA A 40 6.28 3.21 5.59
N ALA A 41 5.09 2.86 5.07
CA ALA A 41 4.42 3.63 4.02
C ALA A 41 4.06 5.05 4.48
N THR A 42 3.53 5.19 5.70
CA THR A 42 3.18 6.48 6.29
C THR A 42 4.42 7.35 6.47
N LEU A 43 5.49 6.77 7.04
CA LEU A 43 6.73 7.49 7.33
C LEU A 43 7.38 8.03 6.06
N THR A 44 7.42 7.20 5.01
CA THR A 44 7.96 7.59 3.70
C THR A 44 7.09 8.63 3.00
N HIS A 45 5.76 8.48 3.02
CA HIS A 45 4.81 9.43 2.42
C HIS A 45 4.86 10.80 3.11
N ILE A 46 4.73 10.83 4.44
CA ILE A 46 4.79 12.07 5.22
C ILE A 46 6.17 12.70 5.09
N GLY A 47 7.24 11.90 5.14
CA GLY A 47 8.61 12.40 4.94
C GLY A 47 8.78 13.10 3.58
N ALA A 48 8.30 12.49 2.50
CA ALA A 48 8.34 13.07 1.17
C ALA A 48 7.53 14.38 1.07
N ILE A 49 6.32 14.41 1.66
CA ILE A 49 5.50 15.62 1.71
C ILE A 49 6.18 16.71 2.53
N CYS A 50 6.71 16.41 3.71
CA CYS A 50 7.39 17.37 4.58
C CYS A 50 8.59 17.99 3.89
N ILE A 51 9.44 17.19 3.23
CA ILE A 51 10.59 17.70 2.46
C ILE A 51 10.11 18.59 1.31
N SER A 52 9.08 18.18 0.58
CA SER A 52 8.54 18.95 -0.54
C SER A 52 7.92 20.28 -0.11
N LEU A 53 7.21 20.29 1.03
CA LEU A 53 6.65 21.50 1.63
C LEU A 53 7.75 22.42 2.15
N LEU A 54 8.80 21.87 2.79
CA LEU A 54 9.94 22.65 3.25
C LEU A 54 10.67 23.33 2.08
N ALA A 55 10.86 22.61 0.97
CA ALA A 55 11.41 23.18 -0.26
C ALA A 55 10.54 24.29 -0.87
N THR A 56 9.23 24.26 -0.63
CA THR A 56 8.28 25.26 -1.13
C THR A 56 8.19 26.50 -0.23
N ILE A 57 8.12 26.32 1.08
CA ILE A 57 7.97 27.39 2.08
C ILE A 57 9.30 28.09 2.34
N SER A 58 10.39 27.31 2.39
CA SER A 58 11.71 27.76 2.84
C SER A 58 12.80 27.38 1.83
N PRO A 59 12.72 27.87 0.58
CA PRO A 59 13.62 27.45 -0.50
C PRO A 59 15.09 27.84 -0.25
N HIS A 60 15.36 28.77 0.66
CA HIS A 60 16.71 29.21 1.02
C HIS A 60 17.52 28.14 1.76
N LEU A 61 16.87 27.12 2.33
CA LEU A 61 17.54 25.97 2.95
C LEU A 61 18.13 25.01 1.91
N PHE A 62 17.75 25.15 0.65
CA PHE A 62 18.15 24.27 -0.44
C PHE A 62 18.88 25.06 -1.53
N ALA A 63 19.78 24.40 -2.26
CA ALA A 63 20.31 24.97 -3.49
C ALA A 63 19.16 25.22 -4.47
N LYS A 64 19.19 26.33 -5.22
CA LYS A 64 18.09 26.76 -6.12
C LYS A 64 17.60 25.65 -7.03
N ASN A 65 18.52 24.84 -7.57
CA ASN A 65 18.21 23.74 -8.49
C ASN A 65 17.48 22.59 -7.76
N VAL A 66 17.88 22.29 -6.53
CA VAL A 66 17.30 21.24 -5.70
C VAL A 66 15.92 21.66 -5.17
N ALA A 67 15.76 22.93 -4.78
CA ALA A 67 14.48 23.48 -4.35
C ALA A 67 13.41 23.39 -5.45
N LEU A 68 13.80 23.57 -6.72
CA LEU A 68 12.92 23.44 -7.87
C LEU A 68 12.53 21.98 -8.13
N SER A 69 13.48 21.04 -8.04
CA SER A 69 13.20 19.61 -8.23
C SER A 69 12.34 19.01 -7.12
N LEU A 70 12.49 19.48 -5.88
CA LEU A 70 11.73 19.00 -4.72
C LEU A 70 10.31 19.58 -4.61
N ARG A 71 9.86 20.41 -5.55
CA ARG A 71 8.47 20.89 -5.53
C ARG A 71 7.51 19.72 -5.72
N PRO A 72 6.36 19.69 -5.01
CA PRO A 72 5.42 18.56 -5.08
C PRO A 72 5.02 18.19 -6.52
N SER A 73 4.83 19.19 -7.39
CA SER A 73 4.48 18.97 -8.80
C SER A 73 5.60 18.27 -9.57
N ASN A 74 6.86 18.62 -9.31
CA ASN A 74 8.00 18.06 -10.03
C ASN A 74 8.41 16.70 -9.48
N LEU A 75 8.12 16.42 -8.21
CA LEU A 75 8.44 15.16 -7.55
C LEU A 75 7.43 14.07 -7.87
N PHE A 76 6.12 14.38 -7.83
CA PHE A 76 5.08 13.36 -7.92
C PHE A 76 4.39 13.24 -9.28
N MET A 77 4.39 14.29 -10.12
CA MET A 77 3.77 14.20 -11.45
C MET A 77 4.79 13.80 -12.50
N PRO A 78 4.62 12.64 -13.16
CA PRO A 78 5.46 12.28 -14.28
C PRO A 78 5.22 13.22 -15.47
N VAL A 79 6.27 13.48 -16.22
CA VAL A 79 6.17 14.18 -17.50
C VAL A 79 5.54 13.23 -18.53
N TRP A 80 4.51 13.71 -19.22
CA TRP A 80 3.86 12.93 -20.28
C TRP A 80 4.83 12.61 -21.41
N PRO A 81 4.88 11.33 -21.87
CA PRO A 81 5.76 10.90 -22.95
C PRO A 81 5.24 11.43 -24.29
N THR A 82 5.44 12.71 -24.54
CA THR A 82 5.18 13.35 -25.84
C THR A 82 6.40 13.19 -26.74
N THR A 83 6.19 13.23 -28.05
CA THR A 83 7.24 13.05 -29.08
C THR A 83 8.38 14.09 -28.97
N ALA A 84 8.19 15.16 -28.18
CA ALA A 84 9.17 16.22 -27.93
C ALA A 84 10.07 15.97 -26.70
N LEU A 85 9.85 14.91 -25.92
CA LEU A 85 10.61 14.66 -24.70
C LEU A 85 12.01 14.11 -25.02
N LYS A 86 13.00 15.00 -25.13
CA LYS A 86 14.42 14.63 -25.19
C LYS A 86 15.01 14.73 -23.79
N VAL A 87 15.45 13.59 -23.27
CA VAL A 87 16.16 13.50 -21.99
C VAL A 87 17.61 13.96 -22.20
N ALA A 88 18.04 14.98 -21.47
CA ALA A 88 19.38 15.55 -21.63
C ALA A 88 20.45 14.75 -20.86
N THR A 89 20.07 14.09 -19.76
CA THR A 89 20.99 13.36 -18.87
C THR A 89 20.39 12.04 -18.39
N LEU A 90 21.25 11.06 -18.06
CA LEU A 90 20.79 9.76 -17.54
C LEU A 90 19.96 9.90 -16.25
N GLU A 91 20.36 10.82 -15.37
CA GLU A 91 19.65 11.12 -14.12
C GLU A 91 18.20 11.54 -14.37
N GLN A 92 17.99 12.45 -15.33
CA GLN A 92 16.65 12.93 -15.68
C GLN A 92 15.79 11.81 -16.26
N GLY A 93 16.37 10.91 -17.05
CA GLY A 93 15.67 9.74 -17.59
C GLY A 93 15.25 8.76 -16.49
N ALA A 94 16.16 8.47 -15.56
CA ALA A 94 15.88 7.60 -14.41
C ALA A 94 14.79 8.18 -13.51
N HIS A 95 14.80 9.49 -13.27
CA HIS A 95 13.76 10.17 -12.49
C HIS A 95 12.38 10.03 -13.14
N ILE A 96 12.26 10.32 -14.44
CA ILE A 96 10.98 10.18 -15.17
C ILE A 96 10.49 8.74 -15.16
N PHE A 97 11.40 7.78 -15.36
CA PHE A 97 11.07 6.35 -15.29
C PHE A 97 10.54 5.96 -13.91
N LEU A 98 11.19 6.38 -12.83
CA LEU A 98 10.76 6.11 -11.45
C LEU A 98 9.40 6.74 -11.13
N GLN A 99 9.11 7.93 -11.64
CA GLN A 99 7.80 8.56 -11.46
C GLN A 99 6.69 7.75 -12.13
N TRP A 100 6.93 7.25 -13.34
CA TRP A 100 5.98 6.39 -14.05
C TRP A 100 5.81 5.03 -13.36
N ASP A 101 6.91 4.39 -12.95
CA ASP A 101 6.88 3.12 -12.22
C ASP A 101 6.07 3.25 -10.92
N MET A 102 6.32 4.30 -10.15
CA MET A 102 5.60 4.59 -8.92
C MET A 102 4.11 4.87 -9.16
N LEU A 103 3.77 5.65 -10.20
CA LEU A 103 2.38 5.94 -10.55
C LEU A 103 1.62 4.67 -10.94
N ILE A 104 2.19 3.84 -11.81
CA ILE A 104 1.56 2.60 -12.28
C ILE A 104 1.38 1.66 -11.09
N MET A 105 2.42 1.47 -10.27
CA MET A 105 2.36 0.65 -9.07
C MET A 105 1.22 1.11 -8.15
N PHE A 106 1.13 2.40 -7.83
CA PHE A 106 0.08 2.94 -6.96
C PHE A 106 -1.32 2.70 -7.53
N CYS A 107 -1.53 2.99 -8.80
CA CYS A 107 -2.80 2.76 -9.48
C CYS A 107 -3.20 1.28 -9.45
N THR A 108 -2.26 0.38 -9.77
CA THR A 108 -2.52 -1.07 -9.76
C THR A 108 -2.93 -1.56 -8.37
N PHE A 109 -2.21 -1.19 -7.31
CA PHE A 109 -2.56 -1.59 -5.95
C PHE A 109 -3.88 -0.99 -5.48
N LEU A 110 -4.14 0.30 -5.74
CA LEU A 110 -5.41 0.92 -5.36
C LEU A 110 -6.59 0.24 -6.06
N ILE A 111 -6.53 0.08 -7.39
CA ILE A 111 -7.60 -0.56 -8.16
C ILE A 111 -7.84 -1.98 -7.64
N TRP A 112 -6.77 -2.77 -7.49
CA TRP A 112 -6.90 -4.16 -7.05
C TRP A 112 -7.48 -4.28 -5.64
N THR A 113 -7.00 -3.49 -4.69
CA THR A 113 -7.45 -3.58 -3.28
C THR A 113 -8.88 -3.08 -3.10
N PHE A 114 -9.28 -2.00 -3.76
CA PHE A 114 -10.67 -1.54 -3.74
C PHE A 114 -11.61 -2.49 -4.48
N TRP A 115 -11.18 -3.05 -5.61
CA TRP A 115 -11.95 -4.08 -6.31
C TRP A 115 -12.14 -5.32 -5.46
N ALA A 116 -11.06 -5.86 -4.86
CA ALA A 116 -11.12 -7.04 -4.02
C ALA A 116 -12.00 -6.83 -2.79
N ARG A 117 -11.98 -5.62 -2.21
CA ARG A 117 -12.87 -5.27 -1.11
C ARG A 117 -14.34 -5.10 -1.54
N GLY A 118 -14.57 -4.51 -2.71
CA GLY A 118 -15.90 -4.32 -3.26
C GLY A 118 -16.63 -5.63 -3.57
N HIS A 119 -15.94 -6.77 -3.65
CA HIS A 119 -16.56 -8.10 -3.78
C HIS A 119 -17.17 -8.62 -2.47
N VAL A 120 -16.65 -8.20 -1.32
CA VAL A 120 -17.18 -8.61 -0.01
C VAL A 120 -18.45 -7.84 0.34
N GLU A 121 -18.57 -6.61 -0.15
CA GLU A 121 -19.70 -5.74 0.13
C GLU A 121 -20.87 -5.97 -0.85
N SER A 122 -22.09 -6.13 -0.33
CA SER A 122 -23.29 -6.34 -1.18
C SER A 122 -23.95 -5.02 -1.61
N SER A 123 -23.83 -3.97 -0.81
CA SER A 123 -24.50 -2.68 -1.04
C SER A 123 -23.63 -1.67 -1.80
N LEU A 124 -24.16 -1.10 -2.88
CA LEU A 124 -23.47 -0.08 -3.69
C LEU A 124 -23.13 1.18 -2.89
N LEU A 125 -24.02 1.64 -1.99
CA LEU A 125 -23.76 2.79 -1.12
C LEU A 125 -22.54 2.57 -0.22
N ARG A 126 -22.40 1.35 0.31
CA ARG A 126 -21.29 0.99 1.18
C ARG A 126 -19.97 0.89 0.40
N LYS A 127 -20.01 0.37 -0.84
CA LYS A 127 -18.84 0.38 -1.75
C LYS A 127 -18.35 1.78 -2.04
N VAL A 128 -19.26 2.71 -2.32
CA VAL A 128 -18.92 4.12 -2.58
C VAL A 128 -18.32 4.75 -1.33
N LEU A 129 -18.96 4.58 -0.17
CA LEU A 129 -18.47 5.14 1.09
C LEU A 129 -17.07 4.62 1.45
N VAL A 130 -16.83 3.31 1.30
CA VAL A 130 -15.53 2.68 1.54
C VAL A 130 -14.47 3.23 0.58
N THR A 131 -14.80 3.37 -0.70
CA THR A 131 -13.89 3.93 -1.71
C THR A 131 -13.54 5.37 -1.40
N VAL A 132 -14.53 6.21 -1.07
CA VAL A 132 -14.32 7.63 -0.69
C VAL A 132 -13.47 7.73 0.57
N ARG A 133 -13.73 6.90 1.59
CA ARG A 133 -12.91 6.85 2.80
C ARG A 133 -11.47 6.43 2.48
N GLY A 134 -11.31 5.44 1.60
CA GLY A 134 -10.03 4.98 1.09
C GLY A 134 -9.23 6.09 0.39
N LEU A 135 -9.89 6.89 -0.44
CA LEU A 135 -9.27 8.07 -1.07
C LEU A 135 -8.82 9.10 -0.02
N GLY A 136 -9.58 9.27 1.06
CA GLY A 136 -9.16 10.08 2.22
C GLY A 136 -7.87 9.56 2.87
N TYR A 137 -7.74 8.24 3.01
CA TYR A 137 -6.52 7.63 3.53
C TYR A 137 -5.31 7.79 2.60
N CYS A 138 -5.50 7.91 1.28
CA CYS A 138 -4.39 8.19 0.35
C CYS A 138 -3.67 9.50 0.70
N VAL A 139 -4.40 10.50 1.20
CA VAL A 139 -3.82 11.78 1.60
C VAL A 139 -3.02 11.63 2.90
N LEU A 140 -3.57 10.92 3.89
CA LEU A 140 -2.99 10.78 5.23
C LEU A 140 -1.78 9.84 5.25
N VAL A 141 -1.91 8.69 4.60
CA VAL A 141 -1.00 7.54 4.75
C VAL A 141 -0.25 7.24 3.44
N GLY A 142 -0.64 7.89 2.35
CA GLY A 142 -0.15 7.61 1.01
C GLY A 142 -0.99 6.55 0.29
N PRO A 143 -0.88 6.47 -1.04
CA PRO A 143 -1.67 5.53 -1.85
C PRO A 143 -1.37 4.06 -1.52
N ILE A 144 -0.09 3.69 -1.32
CA ILE A 144 0.28 2.34 -0.87
C ILE A 144 -0.29 2.05 0.53
N GLY A 145 -0.21 3.02 1.45
CA GLY A 145 -0.74 2.89 2.80
C GLY A 145 -2.26 2.67 2.81
N ALA A 146 -2.99 3.40 1.98
CA ALA A 146 -4.42 3.22 1.79
C ALA A 146 -4.77 1.84 1.23
N SER A 147 -3.99 1.34 0.26
CA SER A 147 -4.14 -0.03 -0.26
C SER A 147 -3.89 -1.09 0.82
N LEU A 148 -2.84 -0.93 1.63
CA LEU A 148 -2.54 -1.83 2.74
C LEU A 148 -3.67 -1.84 3.78
N LEU A 149 -4.22 -0.68 4.11
CA LEU A 149 -5.35 -0.58 5.04
C LEU A 149 -6.60 -1.25 4.47
N ALA A 150 -6.87 -1.07 3.17
CA ALA A 150 -7.98 -1.74 2.51
C ALA A 150 -7.82 -3.28 2.49
N MET A 151 -6.60 -3.79 2.30
CA MET A 151 -6.30 -5.22 2.41
C MET A 151 -6.44 -5.73 3.83
N TRP A 152 -5.90 -5.01 4.82
CA TRP A 152 -6.00 -5.40 6.22
C TRP A 152 -7.47 -5.51 6.63
N GLU A 153 -8.28 -4.48 6.37
CA GLU A 153 -9.70 -4.52 6.72
C GLU A 153 -10.44 -5.66 6.00
N ARG A 154 -10.10 -5.98 4.74
CA ARG A 154 -10.65 -7.15 4.03
C ARG A 154 -10.26 -8.47 4.69
N ASP A 155 -8.98 -8.65 5.01
CA ASP A 155 -8.48 -9.90 5.60
C ASP A 155 -9.03 -10.10 7.01
N GLU A 156 -9.24 -9.02 7.77
CA GLU A 156 -9.88 -9.08 9.09
C GLU A 156 -11.33 -9.59 8.99
N MET A 157 -12.11 -9.11 8.00
CA MET A 157 -13.46 -9.64 7.73
C MET A 157 -13.43 -11.14 7.41
N LEU A 158 -12.49 -11.58 6.57
CA LEU A 158 -12.34 -12.99 6.22
C LEU A 158 -11.94 -13.85 7.42
N PHE A 159 -11.13 -13.32 8.34
CA PHE A 159 -10.75 -14.02 9.57
C PHE A 159 -11.92 -14.14 10.55
N GLU A 160 -12.78 -13.12 10.63
CA GLU A 160 -14.01 -13.16 11.42
C GLU A 160 -14.99 -14.22 10.86
N GLU A 161 -15.26 -14.19 9.56
CA GLU A 161 -16.13 -15.17 8.88
C GLU A 161 -15.66 -16.62 9.09
N ALA A 162 -14.36 -16.88 8.91
CA ALA A 162 -13.79 -18.21 9.14
C ALA A 162 -13.88 -18.64 10.62
N CYS A 163 -13.84 -17.70 11.56
CA CYS A 163 -14.00 -18.00 12.98
C CYS A 163 -15.45 -18.35 13.36
N GLU A 164 -16.43 -17.73 12.68
CA GLU A 164 -17.85 -18.04 12.86
C GLU A 164 -18.20 -19.42 12.31
N GLU A 165 -17.71 -19.76 11.12
CA GLU A 165 -17.93 -21.08 10.49
C GLU A 165 -17.40 -22.22 11.37
N THR A 166 -16.18 -22.07 11.91
CA THR A 166 -15.58 -23.06 12.82
C THR A 166 -16.33 -23.19 14.15
N ALA A 167 -16.90 -22.11 14.67
CA ALA A 167 -17.71 -22.13 15.89
C ALA A 167 -19.08 -22.82 15.65
N SER A 168 -19.70 -22.57 14.51
CA SER A 168 -20.96 -23.21 14.09
C SER A 168 -20.79 -24.72 13.91
N GLY A 169 -19.71 -25.16 13.26
CA GLY A 169 -19.40 -26.58 13.07
C GLY A 169 -19.24 -27.34 14.40
N LYS A 170 -18.48 -26.79 15.35
CA LYS A 170 -18.30 -27.40 16.68
C LYS A 170 -19.60 -27.52 17.48
N ARG A 171 -20.58 -26.63 17.26
CA ARG A 171 -21.90 -26.68 17.94
C ARG A 171 -22.80 -27.78 17.38
N MET A 172 -22.63 -28.18 16.12
CA MET A 172 -23.42 -29.26 15.52
C MET A 172 -22.92 -30.66 15.89
N GLU A 173 -21.66 -30.77 16.35
CA GLU A 173 -21.04 -32.03 16.78
C GLU A 173 -21.19 -32.34 18.28
N SER A 174 -21.74 -31.40 19.07
CA SER A 174 -21.98 -31.53 20.53
C SER A 174 -23.44 -31.81 20.86
#